data_AF-A0A941GEU9-F1
#
_entry.id   AF-A0A941GEU9-F1
#
_cell.length_a   1.000
_cell.length_b   1.000
_cell.length_c   1.000
_cell.angle_alpha   90.00
_cell.angle_beta   90.00
_cell.angle_gamma   90.00
#
_symmetry.space_group_name_H-M   'P 1'
#
loop_
_entity.id
_entity.type
_entity.pdbx_description
1 polymer ?
#
loop_
_entity_poly.entity_id
_entity_poly.type
_entity_poly.pdbx_seq_one_letter_code
_entity_poly.pdbx_strand_id
1 'polypeptide(L)'
;MINFANVETIASYNLMSQTINFRDLIKEHQNLALENVNNMNFGSDSIESIKLFAHEGCHFIDHISTLSGLRMLEKIYSAINEFEYFNSELEAGRKRPTIDNIIAFLELFCEWKQQPHSKVFNKLKSSNININDWEFNFSGDKMLNIRGEETNHPVLTVIFRSLNIPYAKIPFTMESLWETNAMYAELDYHRIALMSIDDDDQRLIEVTRFENTYKKYLYDPNLFVYSTAAHFTSSFANLGSIFDAFKLSKLLSDISLNLPFKYYDAIKKTKGTLFRGLVNKFLAESTDMQPTIVFMALLENIVEDGDFNIGNFLNDIIIDIDKILRINNLPSKNILKKEIKLEMENINIQVNDIHSHLFQYFKKCGIDFFDQLGFNGIYEGFSPAYIKFVCFMDNCVFQGWDEKALMEEETKAYKRQELFNKFFYLMIT
;
A
#
# COMPACT_ATOMS: atom_id res chain seq x y z
N MET A 1 -18.50 8.92 -0.41
CA MET A 1 -17.71 7.74 -0.82
C MET A 1 -16.25 8.18 -0.78
N ILE A 2 -15.45 7.70 0.18
CA ILE A 2 -14.01 8.02 0.22
C ILE A 2 -13.33 7.06 -0.75
N ASN A 3 -13.22 7.48 -2.00
CA ASN A 3 -12.38 6.80 -2.98
C ASN A 3 -10.92 7.21 -2.71
N PHE A 4 -10.00 6.26 -2.81
CA PHE A 4 -8.58 6.57 -2.98
C PHE A 4 -8.45 7.44 -4.25
N ALA A 5 -7.73 8.57 -4.14
CA ALA A 5 -7.56 9.72 -5.06
C ALA A 5 -8.52 9.97 -6.26
N ASN A 6 -8.78 11.27 -6.52
CA ASN A 6 -9.61 11.90 -7.57
C ASN A 6 -9.30 11.55 -9.06
N VAL A 7 -9.08 10.29 -9.40
CA VAL A 7 -9.22 9.79 -10.76
C VAL A 7 -10.64 9.21 -10.86
N GLU A 8 -11.31 9.26 -12.01
CA GLU A 8 -12.47 8.38 -12.21
C GLU A 8 -11.98 6.94 -11.98
N THR A 9 -12.19 6.42 -10.77
CA THR A 9 -11.56 5.17 -10.34
C THR A 9 -12.20 4.01 -11.07
N ILE A 10 -11.50 3.52 -12.09
CA ILE A 10 -11.83 2.32 -12.87
C ILE A 10 -11.84 1.09 -11.95
N ALA A 11 -10.97 1.10 -10.93
CA ALA A 11 -10.92 0.11 -9.85
C ALA A 11 -10.63 0.80 -8.51
N SER A 12 -10.99 0.16 -7.39
CA SER A 12 -10.63 0.61 -6.04
C SER A 12 -10.76 -0.49 -5.00
N TYR A 13 -9.82 -0.56 -4.07
CA TYR A 13 -9.92 -1.37 -2.87
C TYR A 13 -10.60 -0.60 -1.73
N ASN A 14 -11.62 -1.19 -1.12
CA ASN A 14 -12.31 -0.62 0.04
C ASN A 14 -11.80 -1.28 1.32
N LEU A 15 -11.09 -0.49 2.13
CA LEU A 15 -10.57 -0.90 3.43
C LEU A 15 -11.65 -1.41 4.37
N MET A 16 -12.81 -0.77 4.44
CA MET A 16 -13.89 -1.11 5.39
C MET A 16 -14.52 -2.45 5.08
N SER A 17 -14.93 -2.66 3.84
CA SER A 17 -15.61 -3.88 3.40
C SER A 17 -14.65 -5.00 2.98
N GLN A 18 -13.35 -4.72 2.86
CA GLN A 18 -12.37 -5.60 2.23
C GLN A 18 -12.88 -6.13 0.88
N THR A 19 -13.38 -5.21 0.04
CA THR A 19 -13.84 -5.53 -1.33
C THR A 19 -12.98 -4.81 -2.35
N ILE A 20 -12.79 -5.47 -3.50
CA ILE A 20 -12.15 -4.88 -4.67
C ILE A 20 -13.25 -4.52 -5.65
N ASN A 21 -13.41 -3.24 -5.94
CA ASN A 21 -14.53 -2.72 -6.70
C ASN A 21 -14.04 -2.32 -8.08
N PHE A 22 -14.59 -2.92 -9.13
CA PHE A 22 -14.30 -2.60 -10.52
C PHE A 22 -15.52 -1.95 -11.15
N ARG A 23 -15.34 -0.72 -11.62
CA ARG A 23 -16.40 0.05 -12.26
C ARG A 23 -16.65 -0.42 -13.69
N ASP A 24 -15.57 -0.61 -14.45
CA ASP A 24 -15.63 -0.86 -15.89
C ASP A 24 -15.26 -2.30 -16.27
N LEU A 25 -14.96 -3.16 -15.28
CA LEU A 25 -14.73 -4.59 -15.51
C LEU A 25 -15.95 -5.43 -15.13
N ILE A 26 -16.04 -6.60 -15.75
CA ILE A 26 -17.05 -7.65 -15.49
C ILE A 26 -16.35 -8.98 -15.18
N LYS A 27 -17.11 -9.97 -14.70
CA LYS A 27 -16.59 -11.28 -14.27
C LYS A 27 -15.78 -11.99 -15.36
N GLU A 28 -16.14 -11.83 -16.63
CA GLU A 28 -15.40 -12.37 -17.76
C GLU A 28 -13.97 -11.87 -17.85
N HIS A 29 -13.71 -10.59 -17.52
CA HIS A 29 -12.34 -10.06 -17.46
C HIS A 29 -11.52 -10.73 -16.36
N GLN A 30 -12.14 -11.04 -15.22
CA GLN A 30 -11.49 -11.78 -14.15
C GLN A 30 -11.17 -13.22 -14.57
N ASN A 31 -12.11 -13.89 -15.24
CA ASN A 31 -11.90 -15.26 -15.74
C ASN A 31 -10.77 -15.29 -16.78
N LEU A 32 -10.75 -14.33 -17.70
CA LEU A 32 -9.67 -14.17 -18.68
C LEU A 32 -8.32 -13.88 -18.00
N ALA A 33 -8.31 -13.00 -17.00
CA ALA A 33 -7.11 -12.72 -16.21
C ALA A 33 -6.57 -13.99 -15.55
N LEU A 34 -7.44 -14.79 -14.93
CA LEU A 34 -7.07 -16.05 -14.30
C LEU A 34 -6.56 -17.08 -15.33
N GLU A 35 -7.22 -17.19 -16.48
CA GLU A 35 -6.79 -18.07 -17.57
C GLU A 35 -5.41 -17.70 -18.08
N ASN A 36 -5.18 -16.42 -18.37
CA ASN A 36 -3.90 -15.90 -18.83
C ASN A 36 -2.76 -16.19 -17.84
N VAL A 37 -3.04 -15.99 -16.55
CA VAL A 37 -2.09 -16.29 -15.48
C VAL A 37 -1.81 -17.79 -15.33
N ASN A 38 -2.82 -18.64 -15.52
CA ASN A 38 -2.65 -20.10 -15.45
C ASN A 38 -1.88 -20.66 -16.65
N ASN A 39 -2.11 -20.08 -17.83
CA ASN A 39 -1.48 -20.48 -19.09
C ASN A 39 -0.15 -19.77 -19.35
N MET A 40 0.27 -18.84 -18.48
CA MET A 40 1.41 -17.94 -18.70
C MET A 40 1.31 -17.17 -20.03
N ASN A 41 0.08 -16.83 -20.44
CA ASN A 41 -0.19 -16.09 -21.67
C ASN A 41 -0.43 -14.62 -21.34
N PHE A 42 0.59 -13.80 -21.49
CA PHE A 42 0.59 -12.40 -21.08
C PHE A 42 0.44 -11.43 -22.27
N GLY A 43 -0.47 -11.75 -23.19
CA GLY A 43 -0.73 -10.95 -24.38
C GLY A 43 -1.21 -9.52 -24.08
N SER A 44 -0.90 -8.59 -24.98
CA SER A 44 -1.15 -7.14 -24.88
C SER A 44 -2.60 -6.79 -24.56
N ASP A 45 -3.55 -7.55 -25.10
CA ASP A 45 -4.98 -7.20 -25.09
C ASP A 45 -5.62 -7.34 -23.69
N SER A 46 -4.94 -8.02 -22.78
CA SER A 46 -5.41 -8.26 -21.41
C SER A 46 -4.65 -7.45 -20.35
N ILE A 47 -3.59 -6.74 -20.75
CA ILE A 47 -2.66 -6.08 -19.83
C ILE A 47 -3.37 -5.05 -18.95
N GLU A 48 -4.28 -4.26 -19.50
CA GLU A 48 -4.94 -3.18 -18.76
C GLU A 48 -5.85 -3.71 -17.64
N SER A 49 -6.72 -4.68 -17.91
CA SER A 49 -7.55 -5.29 -16.87
C SER A 49 -6.70 -6.03 -15.83
N ILE A 50 -5.65 -6.71 -16.27
CA ILE A 50 -4.82 -7.51 -15.38
C ILE A 50 -3.98 -6.64 -14.42
N LYS A 51 -3.45 -5.51 -14.90
CA LYS A 51 -2.81 -4.51 -14.04
C LYS A 51 -3.73 -4.08 -12.91
N LEU A 52 -5.01 -3.78 -13.22
CA LEU A 52 -5.99 -3.39 -12.21
C LEU A 52 -6.24 -4.50 -11.18
N PHE A 53 -6.37 -5.76 -11.61
CA PHE A 53 -6.48 -6.89 -10.68
C PHE A 53 -5.24 -7.06 -9.80
N ALA A 54 -4.04 -6.90 -10.37
CA ALA A 54 -2.78 -6.98 -9.63
C ALA A 54 -2.64 -5.84 -8.61
N HIS A 55 -2.96 -4.61 -9.02
CA HIS A 55 -2.91 -3.41 -8.19
C HIS A 55 -3.82 -3.53 -6.97
N GLU A 56 -5.13 -3.70 -7.21
CA GLU A 56 -6.10 -3.76 -6.13
C GLU A 56 -5.98 -5.06 -5.31
N GLY A 57 -5.52 -6.14 -5.95
CA GLY A 57 -5.16 -7.37 -5.28
C GLY A 57 -4.00 -7.20 -4.31
N CYS A 58 -3.02 -6.38 -4.67
CA CYS A 58 -1.93 -6.03 -3.77
C CYS A 58 -2.45 -5.25 -2.57
N HIS A 59 -3.32 -4.26 -2.75
CA HIS A 59 -3.94 -3.54 -1.61
C HIS A 59 -4.70 -4.47 -0.67
N PHE A 60 -5.50 -5.39 -1.22
CA PHE A 60 -6.20 -6.38 -0.41
C PHE A 60 -5.24 -7.28 0.37
N ILE A 61 -4.19 -7.77 -0.28
CA ILE A 61 -3.19 -8.63 0.34
C ILE A 61 -2.38 -7.87 1.39
N ASP A 62 -1.94 -6.65 1.12
CA ASP A 62 -1.22 -5.82 2.08
C ASP A 62 -2.08 -5.58 3.32
N HIS A 63 -3.39 -5.37 3.15
CA HIS A 63 -4.31 -5.20 4.28
C HIS A 63 -4.45 -6.46 5.14
N ILE A 64 -4.56 -7.66 4.55
CA ILE A 64 -4.81 -8.87 5.36
C ILE A 64 -3.53 -9.59 5.79
N SER A 65 -2.41 -9.42 5.07
CA SER A 65 -1.21 -10.26 5.25
C SER A 65 0.00 -9.53 5.82
N THR A 66 -0.06 -8.20 5.95
CA THR A 66 0.98 -7.46 6.69
C THR A 66 0.58 -7.25 8.15
N LEU A 67 1.57 -7.10 9.02
CA LEU A 67 1.32 -6.81 10.43
C LEU A 67 0.55 -5.49 10.62
N SER A 68 0.96 -4.43 9.92
CA SER A 68 0.26 -3.14 9.95
C SER A 68 -1.16 -3.23 9.41
N GLY A 69 -1.36 -3.96 8.31
CA GLY A 69 -2.67 -4.25 7.74
C GLY A 69 -3.60 -4.97 8.73
N LEU A 70 -3.13 -6.04 9.38
CA LEU A 70 -3.94 -6.76 10.37
C LEU A 70 -4.29 -5.91 11.59
N ARG A 71 -3.43 -4.98 12.00
CA ARG A 71 -3.75 -4.01 13.04
C ARG A 71 -4.86 -3.04 12.61
N MET A 72 -4.82 -2.56 11.37
CA MET A 72 -5.94 -1.77 10.82
C MET A 72 -7.23 -2.59 10.76
N LEU A 73 -7.15 -3.85 10.34
CA LEU A 73 -8.30 -4.76 10.33
C LEU A 73 -8.88 -4.96 11.73
N GLU A 74 -8.03 -5.09 12.77
CA GLU A 74 -8.47 -5.14 14.17
C GLU A 74 -9.24 -3.88 14.59
N LYS A 75 -8.78 -2.69 14.22
CA LYS A 75 -9.49 -1.43 14.49
C LYS A 75 -10.81 -1.32 13.76
N ILE A 76 -10.85 -1.67 12.47
CA ILE A 76 -12.07 -1.66 11.67
C ILE A 76 -13.14 -2.53 12.31
N TYR A 77 -12.83 -3.80 12.61
CA TYR A 77 -13.83 -4.72 13.16
C TYR A 77 -14.20 -4.41 14.61
N SER A 78 -13.27 -3.89 15.41
CA SER A 78 -13.59 -3.41 16.76
C SER A 78 -14.55 -2.22 16.72
N ALA A 79 -14.34 -1.25 15.82
CA ALA A 79 -15.21 -0.10 15.62
C ALA A 79 -16.60 -0.50 15.11
N ILE A 80 -16.68 -1.44 14.16
CA ILE A 80 -17.96 -1.91 13.62
C ILE A 80 -18.78 -2.65 14.68
N ASN A 81 -18.14 -3.57 15.43
CA ASN A 81 -18.83 -4.27 16.51
C ASN A 81 -19.28 -3.30 17.62
N GLU A 82 -18.46 -2.29 17.96
CA GLU A 82 -18.86 -1.24 18.91
C GLU A 82 -20.05 -0.41 18.39
N PHE A 83 -20.08 -0.08 17.09
CA PHE A 83 -21.17 0.66 16.47
C PHE A 83 -22.50 -0.11 16.49
N GLU A 84 -22.48 -1.39 16.14
CA GLU A 84 -23.65 -2.27 16.22
C GLU A 84 -24.18 -2.38 17.65
N TYR A 85 -23.27 -2.62 18.61
CA TYR A 85 -23.62 -2.66 20.02
C TYR A 85 -24.24 -1.33 20.49
N PHE A 86 -23.65 -0.20 20.11
CA PHE A 86 -24.14 1.14 20.43
C PHE A 86 -25.58 1.35 19.91
N ASN A 87 -25.87 0.95 18.68
CA ASN A 87 -27.22 1.07 18.12
C ASN A 87 -28.23 0.19 18.86
N SER A 88 -27.85 -1.05 19.18
CA SER A 88 -28.72 -1.96 19.96
C SER A 88 -29.05 -1.39 21.34
N GLU A 89 -28.06 -0.81 22.03
CA GLU A 89 -28.27 -0.16 23.33
C GLU A 89 -29.19 1.07 23.24
N LEU A 90 -29.04 1.88 22.18
CA LEU A 90 -29.91 3.03 21.93
C LEU A 90 -31.36 2.61 21.69
N GLU A 91 -31.59 1.60 20.85
CA GLU A 91 -32.92 1.05 20.58
C GLU A 91 -33.58 0.47 21.84
N ALA A 92 -32.77 -0.14 22.72
CA ALA A 92 -33.22 -0.65 24.01
C ALA A 92 -33.44 0.45 25.08
N GLY A 93 -33.16 1.72 24.78
CA GLY A 93 -33.28 2.84 25.72
C GLY A 93 -32.28 2.79 26.89
N ARG A 94 -31.16 2.08 26.72
CA ARG A 94 -30.11 1.92 27.74
C ARG A 94 -29.09 3.05 27.67
N LYS A 95 -28.18 3.10 28.66
CA LYS A 95 -27.13 4.12 28.74
C LYS A 95 -26.19 3.96 27.54
N ARG A 96 -25.88 5.08 26.88
CA ARG A 96 -24.93 5.14 25.75
C ARG A 96 -23.58 4.51 26.12
N PRO A 97 -23.13 3.46 25.42
CA PRO A 97 -21.79 2.93 25.61
C PRO A 97 -20.73 3.92 25.08
N THR A 98 -19.47 3.65 25.40
CA THR A 98 -18.31 4.37 24.87
C THR A 98 -18.17 4.14 23.36
N ILE A 99 -17.47 5.05 22.67
CA ILE A 99 -17.21 4.99 21.21
C ILE A 99 -15.70 5.02 20.94
N ASP A 100 -14.93 4.45 21.87
CA ASP A 100 -13.48 4.60 21.91
C ASP A 100 -12.81 3.87 20.74
N ASN A 101 -13.37 2.71 20.31
CA ASN A 101 -12.86 1.97 19.16
C ASN A 101 -13.19 2.68 17.84
N ILE A 102 -14.38 3.29 17.74
CA ILE A 102 -14.76 4.12 16.59
C ILE A 102 -13.79 5.29 16.46
N ILE A 103 -13.52 6.02 17.56
CA ILE A 103 -12.56 7.14 17.55
C ILE A 103 -11.16 6.65 17.16
N ALA A 104 -10.66 5.58 17.80
CA ALA A 104 -9.34 5.04 17.51
C ALA A 104 -9.18 4.58 16.05
N PHE A 105 -10.22 3.97 15.47
CA PHE A 105 -10.25 3.62 14.06
C PHE A 105 -10.19 4.86 13.16
N LEU A 106 -11.03 5.87 13.42
CA LEU A 106 -11.06 7.08 12.60
C LEU A 106 -9.76 7.88 12.69
N GLU A 107 -9.13 7.93 13.87
CA GLU A 107 -7.80 8.53 14.06
C GLU A 107 -6.74 7.80 13.24
N LEU A 108 -6.66 6.46 13.36
CA LEU A 108 -5.73 5.66 12.56
C LEU A 108 -5.97 5.82 11.06
N PHE A 109 -7.25 5.83 10.64
CA PHE A 109 -7.63 6.03 9.24
C PHE A 109 -7.20 7.40 8.72
N CYS A 110 -7.35 8.45 9.52
CA CYS A 110 -6.89 9.80 9.20
C CYS A 110 -5.36 9.85 9.02
N GLU A 111 -4.61 9.22 9.93
CA GLU A 111 -3.14 9.16 9.86
C GLU A 111 -2.63 8.37 8.65
N TRP A 112 -3.35 7.33 8.24
CA TRP A 112 -2.97 6.51 7.10
C TRP A 112 -3.17 7.24 5.76
N LYS A 113 -4.17 8.13 5.70
CA LYS A 113 -4.58 8.85 4.50
C LYS A 113 -3.79 10.13 4.28
N GLN A 114 -3.42 10.39 3.03
CA GLN A 114 -2.66 11.61 2.69
C GLN A 114 -3.54 12.86 2.58
N GLN A 115 -4.82 12.70 2.21
CA GLN A 115 -5.69 13.82 1.82
C GLN A 115 -5.86 14.95 2.85
N PRO A 116 -5.88 14.73 4.18
CA PRO A 116 -6.00 15.83 5.12
C PRO A 116 -4.81 16.81 5.07
N HIS A 117 -3.64 16.35 4.60
CA HIS A 117 -2.39 17.12 4.64
C HIS A 117 -1.83 17.49 3.26
N SER A 118 -2.33 16.85 2.20
CA SER A 118 -1.90 17.14 0.83
C SER A 118 -2.35 18.52 0.37
N LYS A 119 -1.42 19.33 -0.13
CA LYS A 119 -1.70 20.65 -0.71
C LYS A 119 -1.06 20.79 -2.07
N VAL A 120 -1.88 20.95 -3.11
CA VAL A 120 -1.42 21.31 -4.46
C VAL A 120 -1.45 22.83 -4.59
N PHE A 121 -0.28 23.44 -4.80
CA PHE A 121 -0.14 24.90 -4.88
C PHE A 121 -0.39 25.43 -6.29
N ASN A 122 -0.03 24.66 -7.31
CA ASN A 122 -0.08 25.06 -8.71
C ASN A 122 -0.68 23.94 -9.56
N LYS A 123 -1.30 24.27 -10.69
CA LYS A 123 -1.67 23.29 -11.73
C LYS A 123 -0.65 23.37 -12.87
N LEU A 124 0.03 22.27 -13.19
CA LEU A 124 0.91 22.16 -14.34
C LEU A 124 0.06 22.29 -15.61
N LYS A 125 0.52 23.14 -16.52
CA LYS A 125 0.14 22.98 -17.93
C LYS A 125 0.98 21.83 -18.46
N SER A 126 0.31 20.71 -18.79
CA SER A 126 0.91 19.39 -19.05
C SER A 126 1.92 19.31 -20.21
N SER A 127 2.15 20.39 -20.97
CA SER A 127 2.84 20.29 -22.26
C SER A 127 4.36 20.38 -22.22
N ASN A 128 5.02 20.74 -21.11
CA ASN A 128 6.49 20.89 -21.04
C ASN A 128 7.08 20.51 -19.66
N ILE A 129 6.81 19.31 -19.15
CA ILE A 129 7.45 18.85 -17.91
C ILE A 129 8.85 18.33 -18.24
N ASN A 130 9.88 19.12 -17.96
CA ASN A 130 11.27 18.66 -17.99
C ASN A 130 11.62 18.04 -16.63
N ILE A 131 12.02 16.78 -16.63
CA ILE A 131 12.37 16.01 -15.43
C ILE A 131 13.51 16.67 -14.65
N ASN A 132 14.45 17.30 -15.35
CA ASN A 132 15.61 17.96 -14.74
C ASN A 132 15.25 19.22 -13.96
N ASP A 133 14.00 19.70 -14.07
CA ASP A 133 13.54 20.90 -13.37
C ASP A 133 12.90 20.57 -12.01
N TRP A 134 12.74 19.29 -11.67
CA TRP A 134 12.11 18.85 -10.43
C TRP A 134 13.11 18.75 -9.28
N GLU A 135 12.70 19.29 -8.14
CA GLU A 135 13.42 19.20 -6.87
C GLU A 135 12.44 18.82 -5.76
N PHE A 136 12.93 18.28 -4.66
CA PHE A 136 12.13 18.04 -3.47
C PHE A 136 12.87 18.46 -2.22
N ASN A 137 12.10 18.90 -1.21
CA ASN A 137 12.59 19.20 0.12
C ASN A 137 11.73 18.53 1.17
N PHE A 138 12.33 18.27 2.34
CA PHE A 138 11.65 17.63 3.45
C PHE A 138 11.33 18.62 4.55
N SER A 139 10.16 18.47 5.15
CA SER A 139 9.84 19.00 6.47
C SER A 139 9.38 17.87 7.38
N GLY A 140 9.67 17.99 8.68
CA GLY A 140 9.04 17.15 9.68
C GLY A 140 7.84 17.88 10.25
N ASP A 141 6.65 17.42 9.89
CA ASP A 141 5.39 17.97 10.39
C ASP A 141 4.79 17.01 11.44
N LYS A 142 3.63 17.37 11.98
CA LYS A 142 2.80 16.52 12.84
C LYS A 142 1.53 16.12 12.09
N MET A 143 1.07 14.89 12.28
CA MET A 143 -0.24 14.46 11.77
C MET A 143 -1.36 15.25 12.45
N LEU A 144 -2.51 15.38 11.78
CA LEU A 144 -3.71 15.95 12.39
C LEU A 144 -4.68 14.81 12.74
N ASN A 145 -5.34 14.93 13.89
CA ASN A 145 -6.40 14.01 14.27
C ASN A 145 -7.69 14.30 13.49
N ILE A 146 -8.74 13.52 13.77
CA ILE A 146 -10.08 13.65 13.17
C ILE A 146 -10.76 15.01 13.44
N ARG A 147 -10.22 15.82 14.37
CA ARG A 147 -10.68 17.17 14.70
C ARG A 147 -9.85 18.27 14.02
N GLY A 148 -8.79 17.90 13.29
CA GLY A 148 -7.86 18.83 12.67
C GLY A 148 -6.80 19.41 13.63
N GLU A 149 -6.60 18.79 14.80
CA GLU A 149 -5.61 19.20 15.80
C GLU A 149 -4.30 18.42 15.60
N GLU A 150 -3.14 19.07 15.80
CA GLU A 150 -1.84 18.40 15.73
C GLU A 150 -1.69 17.30 16.78
N THR A 151 -1.29 16.13 16.34
CA THR A 151 -0.97 14.96 17.18
C THR A 151 0.52 14.96 17.57
N ASN A 152 0.92 13.98 18.37
CA ASN A 152 2.33 13.70 18.63
C ASN A 152 2.96 12.75 17.60
N HIS A 153 2.20 12.30 16.59
CA HIS A 153 2.72 11.41 15.56
C HIS A 153 3.48 12.23 14.50
N PRO A 154 4.81 12.06 14.40
CA PRO A 154 5.57 12.76 13.38
C PRO A 154 5.23 12.24 11.98
N VAL A 155 5.26 13.14 11.00
CA VAL A 155 5.13 12.79 9.59
C VAL A 155 6.19 13.51 8.77
N LEU A 156 6.85 12.76 7.89
CA LEU A 156 7.69 13.35 6.87
C LEU A 156 6.78 13.96 5.81
N THR A 157 6.98 15.24 5.51
CA THR A 157 6.30 15.88 4.40
C THR A 157 7.28 16.26 3.31
N VAL A 158 6.92 15.93 2.07
CA VAL A 158 7.67 16.25 0.87
C VAL A 158 7.08 17.48 0.21
N ILE A 159 7.93 18.45 -0.09
CA ILE A 159 7.59 19.61 -0.90
C ILE A 159 8.23 19.43 -2.26
N PHE A 160 7.45 18.99 -3.23
CA PHE A 160 7.84 18.93 -4.63
C PHE A 160 7.89 20.33 -5.22
N ARG A 161 8.96 20.64 -5.94
CA ARG A 161 9.21 21.91 -6.61
C ARG A 161 9.53 21.66 -8.07
N SER A 162 9.13 22.60 -8.92
CA SER A 162 9.60 22.67 -10.31
C SER A 162 10.12 24.07 -10.57
N LEU A 163 11.34 24.20 -11.09
CA LEU A 163 12.01 25.50 -11.29
C LEU A 163 11.99 26.38 -10.03
N ASN A 164 12.32 25.79 -8.87
CA ASN A 164 12.26 26.41 -7.54
C ASN A 164 10.85 26.81 -7.02
N ILE A 165 9.78 26.57 -7.76
CA ILE A 165 8.41 26.92 -7.36
C ILE A 165 7.75 25.72 -6.67
N PRO A 166 7.23 25.86 -5.43
CA PRO A 166 6.46 24.82 -4.77
C PRO A 166 5.27 24.38 -5.61
N TYR A 167 5.15 23.08 -5.80
CA TYR A 167 4.12 22.49 -6.63
C TYR A 167 3.11 21.70 -5.80
N ALA A 168 3.60 20.77 -4.98
CA ALA A 168 2.77 19.99 -4.08
C ALA A 168 3.49 19.77 -2.75
N LYS A 169 2.72 19.76 -1.67
CA LYS A 169 3.12 19.31 -0.34
C LYS A 169 2.39 18.00 -0.08
N ILE A 170 3.11 16.89 0.03
CA ILE A 170 2.55 15.54 0.15
C ILE A 170 3.14 14.87 1.40
N PRO A 171 2.31 14.44 2.36
CA PRO A 171 2.78 13.65 3.51
C PRO A 171 3.22 12.25 3.04
N PHE A 172 4.27 11.71 3.65
CA PHE A 172 4.68 10.32 3.46
C PHE A 172 3.96 9.45 4.50
N THR A 173 2.90 8.78 4.07
CA THR A 173 1.97 8.03 4.94
C THR A 173 1.96 6.54 4.59
N MET A 174 1.18 5.77 5.35
CA MET A 174 0.93 4.35 5.06
C MET A 174 0.40 4.12 3.64
N GLU A 175 -0.48 4.99 3.15
CA GLU A 175 -0.97 4.96 1.78
C GLU A 175 0.18 5.04 0.76
N SER A 176 1.25 5.82 1.02
CA SER A 176 2.40 5.86 0.11
C SER A 176 3.10 4.50 -0.04
N LEU A 177 3.16 3.71 1.04
CA LEU A 177 3.79 2.39 1.06
C LEU A 177 2.95 1.36 0.33
N TRP A 178 1.64 1.37 0.58
CA TRP A 178 0.69 0.46 -0.10
C TRP A 178 0.60 0.74 -1.59
N GLU A 179 0.53 2.01 -1.99
CA GLU A 179 0.53 2.35 -3.42
C GLU A 179 1.85 1.96 -4.09
N THR A 180 2.98 2.12 -3.40
CA THR A 180 4.28 1.65 -3.92
C THR A 180 4.26 0.13 -4.16
N ASN A 181 3.62 -0.62 -3.27
CA ASN A 181 3.48 -2.06 -3.42
C ASN A 181 2.59 -2.45 -4.60
N ALA A 182 1.43 -1.80 -4.72
CA ALA A 182 0.49 -2.02 -5.80
C ALA A 182 1.08 -1.65 -7.16
N MET A 183 1.78 -0.51 -7.25
CA MET A 183 2.50 -0.09 -8.45
C MET A 183 3.61 -1.06 -8.84
N TYR A 184 4.35 -1.63 -7.88
CA TYR A 184 5.32 -2.67 -8.19
C TYR A 184 4.64 -3.93 -8.76
N ALA A 185 3.48 -4.34 -8.24
CA ALA A 185 2.74 -5.48 -8.77
C ALA A 185 2.32 -5.27 -10.23
N GLU A 186 1.88 -4.07 -10.60
CA GLU A 186 1.61 -3.71 -12.00
C GLU A 186 2.86 -3.77 -12.87
N LEU A 187 3.95 -3.17 -12.39
CA LEU A 187 5.22 -3.09 -13.12
C LEU A 187 5.81 -4.48 -13.35
N ASP A 188 5.78 -5.36 -12.36
CA ASP A 188 6.28 -6.72 -12.49
C ASP A 188 5.43 -7.54 -13.46
N TYR A 189 4.10 -7.40 -13.42
CA TYR A 189 3.23 -8.05 -14.40
C TYR A 189 3.54 -7.58 -15.83
N HIS A 190 3.64 -6.26 -16.03
CA HIS A 190 3.95 -5.69 -17.34
C HIS A 190 5.34 -6.15 -17.81
N ARG A 191 6.33 -6.22 -16.91
CA ARG A 191 7.66 -6.75 -17.23
C ARG A 191 7.61 -8.21 -17.69
N ILE A 192 6.81 -9.06 -17.03
CA ILE A 192 6.60 -10.46 -17.44
C ILE A 192 5.97 -10.51 -18.83
N ALA A 193 4.98 -9.65 -19.10
CA ALA A 193 4.37 -9.54 -20.43
C ALA A 193 5.38 -9.13 -21.50
N LEU A 194 6.22 -8.12 -21.24
CA LEU A 194 7.29 -7.71 -22.15
C LEU A 194 8.30 -8.83 -22.42
N MET A 195 8.64 -9.64 -21.41
CA MET A 195 9.53 -10.79 -21.55
C MET A 195 8.93 -11.93 -22.39
N SER A 196 7.60 -11.97 -22.56
CA SER A 196 6.93 -12.94 -23.43
C SER A 196 6.89 -12.54 -24.91
N ILE A 197 7.39 -11.35 -25.27
CA ILE A 197 7.48 -10.92 -26.67
C ILE A 197 8.72 -11.57 -27.32
N ASP A 198 8.47 -12.47 -28.27
CA ASP A 198 9.51 -13.22 -28.99
C ASP A 198 10.37 -12.33 -29.90
N ASP A 199 9.77 -11.31 -30.53
CA ASP A 199 10.45 -10.37 -31.42
C ASP A 199 11.25 -9.33 -30.61
N ASP A 200 12.58 -9.36 -30.74
CA ASP A 200 13.50 -8.49 -29.99
C ASP A 200 13.30 -6.99 -30.28
N ASP A 201 12.99 -6.62 -31.53
CA ASP A 201 12.79 -5.23 -31.93
C ASP A 201 11.46 -4.70 -31.38
N GLN A 202 10.39 -5.51 -31.48
CA GLN A 202 9.11 -5.20 -30.87
C GLN A 202 9.24 -5.09 -29.35
N ARG A 203 9.97 -6.01 -28.71
CA ARG A 203 10.21 -5.98 -27.27
C ARG A 203 10.95 -4.71 -26.84
N LEU A 204 11.97 -4.27 -27.60
CA LEU A 204 12.68 -3.03 -27.32
C LEU A 204 11.77 -1.78 -27.43
N ILE A 205 10.91 -1.74 -28.44
CA ILE A 205 9.92 -0.66 -28.60
C ILE A 205 8.97 -0.61 -27.41
N GLU A 206 8.42 -1.76 -27.00
CA GLU A 206 7.48 -1.84 -25.89
C GLU A 206 8.13 -1.55 -24.53
N VAL A 207 9.38 -1.99 -24.30
CA VAL A 207 10.16 -1.58 -23.11
C VAL A 207 10.33 -0.06 -23.06
N THR A 208 10.64 0.58 -24.19
CA THR A 208 10.79 2.04 -24.26
C THR A 208 9.45 2.75 -23.98
N ARG A 209 8.33 2.22 -24.49
CA ARG A 209 6.98 2.76 -24.21
C ARG A 209 6.60 2.59 -22.75
N PHE A 210 6.90 1.43 -22.17
CA PHE A 210 6.72 1.12 -20.76
C PHE A 210 7.47 2.11 -19.87
N GLU A 211 8.78 2.27 -20.06
CA GLU A 211 9.59 3.21 -19.28
C GLU A 211 9.05 4.65 -19.37
N ASN A 212 8.69 5.11 -20.57
CA ASN A 212 8.13 6.44 -20.77
C ASN A 212 6.77 6.64 -20.09
N THR A 213 5.95 5.58 -20.01
CA THR A 213 4.64 5.61 -19.35
C THR A 213 4.81 5.80 -17.85
N TYR A 214 5.60 4.94 -17.20
CA TYR A 214 5.80 5.03 -15.75
C TYR A 214 6.68 6.20 -15.33
N LYS A 215 7.54 6.71 -16.22
CA LYS A 215 8.27 7.95 -15.96
C LYS A 215 7.33 9.13 -15.79
N LYS A 216 6.25 9.20 -16.57
CA LYS A 216 5.24 10.24 -16.40
C LYS A 216 4.54 10.15 -15.04
N TYR A 217 4.32 8.96 -14.51
CA TYR A 217 3.69 8.78 -13.19
C TYR A 217 4.51 9.35 -12.06
N LEU A 218 5.83 9.21 -12.11
CA LEU A 218 6.72 9.83 -11.14
C LEU A 218 6.51 11.36 -11.11
N TYR A 219 6.33 12.02 -12.25
CA TYR A 219 6.23 13.48 -12.30
C TYR A 219 4.80 14.02 -12.47
N ASP A 220 3.79 13.16 -12.33
CA ASP A 220 2.39 13.57 -12.29
C ASP A 220 2.00 13.87 -10.84
N PRO A 221 1.62 15.12 -10.52
CA PRO A 221 1.24 15.49 -9.17
C PRO A 221 -0.01 14.81 -8.63
N ASN A 222 -0.90 14.36 -9.52
CA ASN A 222 -2.05 13.54 -9.11
C ASN A 222 -1.60 12.15 -8.66
N LEU A 223 -0.37 11.75 -9.04
CA LEU A 223 0.21 10.45 -8.76
C LEU A 223 1.41 10.51 -7.79
N PHE A 224 1.68 11.65 -7.16
CA PHE A 224 2.77 11.74 -6.16
C PHE A 224 2.56 10.79 -4.99
N VAL A 225 1.32 10.55 -4.58
CA VAL A 225 0.94 9.54 -3.58
C VAL A 225 1.57 8.17 -3.92
N TYR A 226 1.43 7.78 -5.19
CA TYR A 226 1.82 6.47 -5.73
C TYR A 226 3.32 6.33 -5.94
N SER A 227 4.02 7.47 -6.05
CA SER A 227 5.43 7.50 -6.43
C SER A 227 6.35 7.98 -5.32
N THR A 228 5.86 8.52 -4.20
CA THR A 228 6.71 9.15 -3.18
C THR A 228 7.80 8.23 -2.65
N ALA A 229 7.48 6.97 -2.29
CA ALA A 229 8.50 6.04 -1.79
C ALA A 229 9.51 5.68 -2.90
N ALA A 230 9.02 5.39 -4.12
CA ALA A 230 9.83 5.12 -5.30
C ALA A 230 10.76 6.29 -5.67
N HIS A 231 10.30 7.53 -5.50
CA HIS A 231 11.08 8.74 -5.71
C HIS A 231 12.26 8.84 -4.77
N PHE A 232 12.03 8.62 -3.46
CA PHE A 232 13.11 8.65 -2.49
C PHE A 232 14.17 7.61 -2.80
N THR A 233 13.71 6.38 -3.01
CA THR A 233 14.59 5.25 -3.30
C THR A 233 15.37 5.51 -4.58
N SER A 234 14.71 5.93 -5.67
CA SER A 234 15.36 6.25 -6.93
C SER A 234 16.41 7.35 -6.78
N SER A 235 16.02 8.47 -6.14
CA SER A 235 16.86 9.65 -6.03
C SER A 235 18.08 9.43 -5.13
N PHE A 236 17.91 8.75 -4.01
CA PHE A 236 18.97 8.58 -3.02
C PHE A 236 19.84 7.37 -3.25
N ALA A 237 19.26 6.28 -3.77
CA ALA A 237 20.01 5.09 -4.15
C ALA A 237 20.59 5.20 -5.57
N ASN A 238 20.37 6.33 -6.26
CA ASN A 238 20.85 6.62 -7.61
C ASN A 238 20.47 5.51 -8.61
N LEU A 239 19.18 5.17 -8.65
CA LEU A 239 18.66 4.11 -9.50
C LEU A 239 18.37 4.64 -10.90
N GLY A 240 18.92 3.99 -11.93
CA GLY A 240 18.70 4.38 -13.31
C GLY A 240 17.35 3.95 -13.89
N SER A 241 16.75 2.88 -13.33
CA SER A 241 15.50 2.28 -13.81
C SER A 241 14.35 2.49 -12.83
N ILE A 242 13.17 2.79 -13.38
CA ILE A 242 11.92 2.94 -12.61
C ILE A 242 11.52 1.60 -12.00
N PHE A 243 11.68 0.51 -12.74
CA PHE A 243 11.39 -0.83 -12.25
C PHE A 243 12.21 -1.12 -10.98
N ASP A 244 13.50 -0.82 -11.03
CA ASP A 244 14.41 -1.03 -9.89
C ASP A 244 14.07 -0.15 -8.69
N ALA A 245 13.63 1.09 -8.94
CA ALA A 245 13.15 1.97 -7.90
C ALA A 245 11.93 1.42 -7.17
N PHE A 246 10.93 0.95 -7.90
CA PHE A 246 9.76 0.31 -7.30
C PHE A 246 10.10 -1.04 -6.66
N LYS A 247 11.02 -1.82 -7.26
CA LYS A 247 11.48 -3.11 -6.72
C LYS A 247 12.12 -2.96 -5.34
N LEU A 248 13.08 -2.04 -5.20
CA LEU A 248 13.71 -1.78 -3.90
C LEU A 248 12.71 -1.14 -2.94
N SER A 249 11.88 -0.20 -3.40
CA SER A 249 10.89 0.45 -2.53
C SER A 249 9.85 -0.52 -2.00
N LYS A 250 9.36 -1.46 -2.83
CA LYS A 250 8.49 -2.56 -2.41
C LYS A 250 9.12 -3.36 -1.30
N LEU A 251 10.37 -3.77 -1.45
CA LEU A 251 11.04 -4.56 -0.43
C LEU A 251 11.20 -3.81 0.90
N LEU A 252 11.58 -2.53 0.84
CA LEU A 252 11.70 -1.70 2.04
C LEU A 252 10.33 -1.47 2.69
N SER A 253 9.29 -1.27 1.88
CA SER A 253 7.89 -1.20 2.31
C SER A 253 7.48 -2.48 3.02
N ASP A 254 7.74 -3.65 2.44
CA ASP A 254 7.41 -4.96 3.00
C ASP A 254 8.04 -5.23 4.36
N ILE A 255 9.32 -4.90 4.53
CA ILE A 255 9.98 -4.98 5.83
C ILE A 255 9.29 -4.02 6.81
N SER A 256 9.02 -2.79 6.37
CA SER A 256 8.46 -1.73 7.21
C SER A 256 7.03 -2.01 7.68
N LEU A 257 6.17 -2.49 6.78
CA LEU A 257 4.77 -2.84 7.04
C LEU A 257 4.63 -4.04 7.97
N ASN A 258 5.71 -4.81 8.14
CA ASN A 258 5.72 -6.01 8.96
C ASN A 258 6.58 -5.90 10.23
N LEU A 259 7.44 -4.89 10.39
CA LEU A 259 8.38 -4.85 11.51
C LEU A 259 7.66 -4.73 12.86
N PRO A 260 7.81 -5.70 13.78
CA PRO A 260 7.30 -5.60 15.16
C PRO A 260 7.80 -4.33 15.86
N PHE A 261 6.93 -3.64 16.59
CA PHE A 261 7.27 -2.38 17.26
C PHE A 261 8.45 -2.52 18.23
N LYS A 262 8.60 -3.70 18.86
CA LYS A 262 9.74 -4.02 19.75
C LYS A 262 11.14 -3.88 19.12
N TYR A 263 11.23 -3.84 17.78
CA TYR A 263 12.51 -3.66 17.08
C TYR A 263 12.83 -2.20 16.73
N TYR A 264 11.94 -1.25 16.98
CA TYR A 264 12.15 0.15 16.59
C TYR A 264 13.39 0.75 17.27
N ASP A 265 13.60 0.44 18.55
CA ASP A 265 14.79 0.87 19.31
C ASP A 265 16.08 0.18 18.83
N ALA A 266 15.98 -1.00 18.20
CA ALA A 266 17.12 -1.74 17.68
C ALA A 266 17.58 -1.25 16.31
N ILE A 267 16.75 -0.48 15.59
CA ILE A 267 17.11 0.07 14.27
C ILE A 267 18.37 0.92 14.41
N LYS A 268 19.37 0.63 13.58
CA LYS A 268 20.61 1.40 13.51
C LYS A 268 20.30 2.89 13.31
N LYS A 269 20.84 3.74 14.19
CA LYS A 269 20.75 5.19 14.06
C LYS A 269 21.48 5.66 12.81
N THR A 270 20.82 6.49 12.01
CA THR A 270 21.36 7.02 10.76
C THR A 270 22.34 8.16 11.04
N LYS A 271 23.22 8.46 10.09
CA LYS A 271 24.10 9.65 10.12
C LYS A 271 23.33 10.92 9.74
N GLY A 272 22.10 10.78 9.23
CA GLY A 272 21.22 11.90 8.86
C GLY A 272 21.58 12.52 7.51
N THR A 273 22.19 11.76 6.61
CA THR A 273 22.66 12.23 5.30
C THR A 273 21.53 12.59 4.33
N LEU A 274 20.43 11.85 4.35
CA LEU A 274 19.32 12.01 3.41
C LEU A 274 18.22 12.89 4.00
N PHE A 275 17.82 12.58 5.24
CA PHE A 275 16.67 13.19 5.90
C PHE A 275 17.08 14.19 6.98
N ARG A 276 18.33 14.67 6.97
CA ARG A 276 18.85 15.73 7.85
C ARG A 276 18.61 15.45 9.34
N GLY A 277 18.72 14.18 9.74
CA GLY A 277 18.52 13.72 11.11
C GLY A 277 17.06 13.53 11.56
N LEU A 278 16.08 13.79 10.69
CA LEU A 278 14.66 13.59 11.02
C LEU A 278 14.34 12.13 11.38
N VAL A 279 14.97 11.15 10.72
CA VAL A 279 14.76 9.73 11.00
C VAL A 279 15.02 9.40 12.47
N ASN A 280 16.18 9.79 12.99
CA ASN A 280 16.55 9.48 14.38
C ASN A 280 15.62 10.17 15.38
N LYS A 281 15.19 11.40 15.07
CA LYS A 281 14.21 12.13 15.87
C LYS A 281 12.87 11.39 15.88
N PHE A 282 12.36 11.03 14.71
CA PHE A 282 11.09 10.34 14.57
C PHE A 282 11.09 8.98 15.25
N LEU A 283 12.14 8.16 15.08
CA LEU A 283 12.29 6.90 15.80
C LEU A 283 12.27 7.06 17.32
N ALA A 284 12.82 8.16 17.85
CA ALA A 284 12.83 8.41 19.30
C ALA A 284 11.47 8.93 19.82
N GLU A 285 10.64 9.49 18.95
CA GLU A 285 9.30 10.01 19.26
C GLU A 285 8.19 8.98 18.99
N SER A 286 8.47 7.89 18.25
CA SER A 286 7.53 6.83 17.94
C SER A 286 7.07 6.08 19.20
N THR A 287 5.77 6.11 19.46
CA THR A 287 5.13 5.38 20.57
C THR A 287 4.36 4.14 20.12
N ASP A 288 4.20 3.95 18.82
CA ASP A 288 3.57 2.80 18.20
C ASP A 288 4.17 2.53 16.80
N MET A 289 3.66 1.52 16.12
CA MET A 289 4.05 1.12 14.79
C MET A 289 3.86 2.26 13.77
N GLN A 290 4.97 2.78 13.26
CA GLN A 290 5.03 3.79 12.20
C GLN A 290 5.91 3.31 11.04
N PRO A 291 5.38 2.51 10.10
CA PRO A 291 6.15 1.90 9.01
C PRO A 291 6.89 2.90 8.11
N THR A 292 6.35 4.11 7.91
CA THR A 292 7.01 5.12 7.08
C THR A 292 8.36 5.58 7.66
N ILE A 293 8.48 5.66 8.98
CA ILE A 293 9.75 5.98 9.65
C ILE A 293 10.75 4.83 9.50
N VAL A 294 10.29 3.59 9.62
CA VAL A 294 11.10 2.40 9.37
C VAL A 294 11.63 2.44 7.94
N PHE A 295 10.77 2.68 6.95
CA PHE A 295 11.16 2.79 5.55
C PHE A 295 12.29 3.82 5.36
N MET A 296 12.14 5.01 5.94
CA MET A 296 13.14 6.07 5.86
C MET A 296 14.47 5.64 6.48
N ALA A 297 14.42 4.97 7.65
CA ALA A 297 15.61 4.47 8.32
C ALA A 297 16.32 3.38 7.51
N LEU A 298 15.56 2.42 6.95
CA LEU A 298 16.12 1.37 6.10
C LEU A 298 16.83 1.95 4.88
N LEU A 299 16.17 2.88 4.18
CA LEU A 299 16.72 3.53 2.99
C LEU A 299 17.99 4.33 3.32
N GLU A 300 17.93 5.16 4.36
CA GLU A 300 19.07 6.00 4.74
C GLU A 300 20.27 5.16 5.19
N ASN A 301 20.07 4.12 6.00
CA ASN A 301 21.15 3.22 6.40
C ASN A 301 21.76 2.45 5.22
N ILE A 302 20.95 2.03 4.24
CA ILE A 302 21.44 1.37 3.01
C ILE A 302 22.35 2.31 2.21
N VAL A 303 21.93 3.56 2.01
CA VAL A 303 22.73 4.53 1.26
C VAL A 303 24.00 4.91 2.03
N GLU A 304 23.91 5.04 3.36
CA GLU A 304 25.04 5.39 4.22
C GLU A 304 26.07 4.28 4.45
N ASP A 305 25.69 3.03 4.18
CA ASP A 305 26.58 1.87 4.23
C ASP A 305 27.65 1.93 3.14
N GLY A 306 27.32 2.46 1.95
CA GLY A 306 28.25 2.65 0.83
C GLY A 306 28.72 1.36 0.14
N ASP A 307 28.82 0.25 0.88
CA ASP A 307 29.15 -1.10 0.40
C ASP A 307 27.93 -1.86 -0.15
N PHE A 308 26.75 -1.23 -0.09
CA PHE A 308 25.57 -1.72 -0.77
C PHE A 308 25.67 -1.36 -2.25
N ASN A 309 26.36 -2.21 -3.04
CA ASN A 309 26.40 -2.07 -4.50
C ASN A 309 25.02 -2.41 -5.09
N ILE A 310 24.18 -1.39 -5.15
CA ILE A 310 22.81 -1.46 -5.66
C ILE A 310 22.79 -1.93 -7.12
N GLY A 311 23.81 -1.61 -7.91
CA GLY A 311 23.90 -2.01 -9.32
C GLY A 311 24.03 -3.53 -9.52
N ASN A 312 24.78 -4.23 -8.66
CA ASN A 312 24.85 -5.70 -8.72
C ASN A 312 23.57 -6.34 -8.15
N PHE A 313 22.99 -5.71 -7.15
CA PHE A 313 21.79 -6.16 -6.43
C PHE A 313 20.50 -6.17 -7.27
N LEU A 314 20.42 -5.29 -8.27
CA LEU A 314 19.26 -5.17 -9.16
C LEU A 314 19.32 -6.11 -10.36
N ASN A 315 20.54 -6.44 -10.81
CA ASN A 315 20.79 -7.44 -11.86
C ASN A 315 20.53 -8.87 -11.36
N ASP A 316 20.64 -9.09 -10.05
CA ASP A 316 20.28 -10.36 -9.45
C ASP A 316 18.75 -10.53 -9.38
N ILE A 317 18.29 -11.72 -9.75
CA ILE A 317 16.89 -12.13 -9.58
C ILE A 317 16.50 -12.13 -8.10
N ILE A 318 17.46 -12.33 -7.20
CA ILE A 318 17.25 -12.49 -5.76
C ILE A 318 18.02 -11.41 -4.99
N ILE A 319 17.29 -10.52 -4.34
CA ILE A 319 17.82 -9.60 -3.34
C ILE A 319 18.16 -10.34 -2.04
N ASP A 320 19.37 -10.10 -1.53
CA ASP A 320 19.79 -10.52 -0.18
C ASP A 320 19.13 -9.64 0.91
N ILE A 321 17.98 -10.11 1.40
CA ILE A 321 17.22 -9.49 2.48
C ILE A 321 18.03 -9.47 3.79
N ASP A 322 18.79 -10.53 4.08
CA ASP A 322 19.59 -10.61 5.31
C ASP A 322 20.70 -9.55 5.34
N LYS A 323 21.23 -9.15 4.18
CA LYS A 323 22.13 -7.98 4.08
C LYS A 323 21.42 -6.69 4.50
N ILE A 324 20.21 -6.42 4.00
CA ILE A 324 19.43 -5.22 4.38
C ILE A 324 19.14 -5.22 5.88
N LEU A 325 18.68 -6.36 6.42
CA LEU A 325 18.36 -6.49 7.84
C LEU A 325 19.62 -6.26 8.70
N ARG A 326 20.75 -6.86 8.32
CA ARG A 326 22.03 -6.68 9.02
C ARG A 326 22.52 -5.24 9.00
N ILE A 327 22.43 -4.54 7.87
CA ILE A 327 22.79 -3.11 7.75
C ILE A 327 22.00 -2.27 8.77
N ASN A 328 20.78 -2.68 9.07
CA ASN A 328 19.85 -1.98 9.95
C ASN A 328 19.84 -2.49 11.40
N ASN A 329 20.76 -3.39 11.79
CA ASN A 329 20.78 -4.07 13.09
C ASN A 329 19.49 -4.86 13.41
N LEU A 330 18.79 -5.33 12.38
CA LEU A 330 17.60 -6.15 12.51
C LEU A 330 17.94 -7.64 12.54
N PRO A 331 17.11 -8.48 13.17
CA PRO A 331 17.31 -9.92 13.17
C PRO A 331 17.21 -10.49 11.75
N SER A 332 17.83 -11.66 11.52
CA SER A 332 17.75 -12.37 10.22
C SER A 332 16.30 -12.62 9.78
N LYS A 333 16.10 -12.80 8.46
CA LYS A 333 14.80 -13.08 7.82
C LYS A 333 14.02 -14.18 8.53
N ASN A 334 14.68 -15.27 8.91
CA ASN A 334 14.03 -16.42 9.55
C ASN A 334 13.54 -16.11 10.97
N ILE A 335 14.31 -15.34 11.74
CA ILE A 335 13.90 -14.91 13.09
C ILE A 335 12.76 -13.90 12.95
N LEU A 336 12.92 -12.90 12.09
CA LEU A 336 11.93 -11.86 11.87
C LEU A 336 10.58 -12.44 11.42
N LYS A 337 10.58 -13.37 10.44
CA LYS A 337 9.36 -14.06 9.97
C LYS A 337 8.59 -14.74 11.12
N LYS A 338 9.28 -15.43 12.02
CA LYS A 338 8.65 -16.10 13.18
C LYS A 338 8.03 -15.11 14.14
N GLU A 339 8.73 -14.02 14.42
CA GLU A 339 8.28 -12.99 15.36
C GLU A 339 7.09 -12.21 14.82
N ILE A 340 7.09 -11.89 13.52
CA ILE A 340 5.95 -11.27 12.84
C ILE A 340 4.73 -12.17 12.93
N LYS A 341 4.88 -13.45 12.56
CA LYS A 341 3.77 -14.42 12.62
C LYS A 341 3.19 -14.51 14.03
N LEU A 342 4.03 -14.62 15.04
CA LEU A 342 3.60 -14.68 16.43
C LEU A 342 2.80 -13.42 16.81
N GLU A 343 3.23 -12.23 16.37
CA GLU A 343 2.49 -11.01 16.62
C GLU A 343 1.15 -10.99 15.87
N MET A 344 1.12 -11.39 14.59
CA MET A 344 -0.11 -11.53 13.81
C MET A 344 -1.11 -12.48 14.48
N GLU A 345 -0.65 -13.62 14.99
CA GLU A 345 -1.48 -14.60 15.73
C GLU A 345 -2.06 -14.01 17.02
N ASN A 346 -1.34 -13.10 17.67
CA ASN A 346 -1.78 -12.46 18.91
C ASN A 346 -2.73 -11.26 18.71
N ILE A 347 -2.90 -10.75 17.49
CA ILE A 347 -3.87 -9.68 17.20
C ILE A 347 -5.30 -10.21 17.39
N ASN A 348 -6.06 -9.57 18.27
CA ASN A 348 -7.46 -9.89 18.51
C ASN A 348 -8.28 -8.60 18.56
N ILE A 349 -9.51 -8.64 18.05
CA ILE A 349 -10.46 -7.54 18.18
C ILE A 349 -10.82 -7.29 19.64
N GLN A 350 -11.04 -6.03 19.98
CA GLN A 350 -11.35 -5.61 21.36
C GLN A 350 -12.81 -5.85 21.71
N VAL A 351 -13.70 -5.74 20.72
CA VAL A 351 -15.14 -5.95 20.85
C VAL A 351 -15.52 -7.16 20.01
N ASN A 352 -15.92 -8.25 20.66
CA ASN A 352 -16.31 -9.49 20.00
C ASN A 352 -17.83 -9.54 19.79
N ASP A 353 -18.29 -9.41 18.56
CA ASP A 353 -19.71 -9.47 18.17
C ASP A 353 -19.92 -10.13 16.78
N ILE A 354 -21.03 -9.83 16.10
CA ILE A 354 -21.48 -10.46 14.86
C ILE A 354 -20.44 -10.44 13.74
N HIS A 355 -19.57 -9.43 13.65
CA HIS A 355 -18.56 -9.35 12.58
C HIS A 355 -17.24 -10.05 12.92
N SER A 356 -17.10 -10.61 14.12
CA SER A 356 -15.86 -11.23 14.59
C SER A 356 -15.46 -12.46 13.80
N HIS A 357 -16.43 -13.24 13.32
CA HIS A 357 -16.16 -14.40 12.47
C HIS A 357 -15.47 -14.00 11.16
N LEU A 358 -15.83 -12.83 10.61
CA LEU A 358 -15.27 -12.33 9.37
C LEU A 358 -13.86 -11.75 9.58
N PHE A 359 -13.61 -11.08 10.70
CA PHE A 359 -12.25 -10.75 11.14
C PHE A 359 -11.37 -12.00 11.23
N GLN A 360 -11.83 -13.05 11.94
CA GLN A 360 -11.05 -14.28 12.08
C GLN A 360 -10.82 -15.00 10.75
N TYR A 361 -11.78 -14.95 9.83
CA TYR A 361 -11.61 -15.44 8.47
C TYR A 361 -10.47 -14.71 7.74
N PHE A 362 -10.52 -13.38 7.67
CA PHE A 362 -9.48 -12.59 6.98
C PHE A 362 -8.12 -12.70 7.66
N LYS A 363 -8.07 -12.69 9.00
CA LYS A 363 -6.85 -12.92 9.78
C LYS A 363 -6.21 -14.26 9.43
N LYS A 364 -7.01 -15.33 9.40
CA LYS A 364 -6.53 -16.67 9.03
C LYS A 364 -5.98 -16.69 7.60
N CYS A 365 -6.74 -16.17 6.63
CA CYS A 365 -6.27 -16.08 5.24
C CYS A 365 -4.96 -15.28 5.12
N GLY A 366 -4.84 -14.19 5.87
CA GLY A 366 -3.64 -13.36 5.94
C GLY A 366 -2.42 -14.09 6.50
N ILE A 367 -2.58 -14.81 7.61
CA ILE A 367 -1.51 -15.63 8.21
C ILE A 367 -1.13 -16.78 7.27
N ASP A 368 -2.09 -17.46 6.65
CA ASP A 368 -1.83 -18.54 5.69
C ASP A 368 -1.04 -18.01 4.49
N PHE A 369 -1.37 -16.81 3.99
CA PHE A 369 -0.63 -16.14 2.92
C PHE A 369 0.80 -15.76 3.36
N PHE A 370 0.93 -15.17 4.54
CA PHE A 370 2.22 -14.81 5.14
C PHE A 370 3.11 -16.03 5.39
N ASP A 371 2.55 -17.16 5.79
CA ASP A 371 3.28 -18.41 5.98
C ASP A 371 3.90 -18.90 4.67
N GLN A 372 3.11 -18.84 3.59
CA GLN A 372 3.54 -19.28 2.26
C GLN A 372 4.60 -18.36 1.66
N LEU A 373 4.42 -17.04 1.75
CA LEU A 373 5.22 -16.08 0.98
C LEU A 373 6.20 -15.26 1.83
N GLY A 374 6.03 -15.23 3.16
CA GLY A 374 6.83 -14.40 4.07
C GLY A 374 6.49 -12.91 4.00
N PHE A 375 7.20 -12.11 4.79
CA PHE A 375 6.99 -10.65 4.84
C PHE A 375 7.51 -9.92 3.60
N ASN A 376 8.48 -10.51 2.89
CA ASN A 376 8.95 -10.04 1.58
C ASN A 376 8.02 -10.46 0.44
N GLY A 377 6.92 -11.15 0.75
CA GLY A 377 5.89 -11.58 -0.17
C GLY A 377 6.43 -12.17 -1.48
N ILE A 378 5.77 -11.75 -2.56
CA ILE A 378 5.98 -12.13 -3.96
C ILE A 378 7.32 -11.65 -4.54
N TYR A 379 8.19 -11.00 -3.74
CA TYR A 379 9.56 -10.75 -4.17
C TYR A 379 10.27 -12.04 -4.63
N GLU A 380 9.93 -13.18 -4.02
CA GLU A 380 10.42 -14.50 -4.40
C GLU A 380 9.48 -15.28 -5.36
N GLY A 381 8.36 -14.70 -5.80
CA GLY A 381 7.42 -15.41 -6.67
C GLY A 381 6.24 -14.61 -7.20
N PHE A 382 6.32 -14.22 -8.48
CA PHE A 382 5.22 -14.11 -9.44
C PHE A 382 4.03 -13.19 -9.04
N SER A 383 4.06 -11.91 -9.45
CA SER A 383 2.91 -10.98 -9.39
C SER A 383 1.56 -11.59 -9.80
N PRO A 384 1.47 -12.59 -10.70
CA PRO A 384 0.20 -13.28 -10.95
C PRO A 384 -0.40 -14.06 -9.79
N ALA A 385 0.33 -14.32 -8.70
CA ALA A 385 -0.24 -14.87 -7.48
C ALA A 385 -1.25 -13.91 -6.82
N TYR A 386 -1.07 -12.59 -6.95
CA TYR A 386 -2.07 -11.60 -6.52
C TYR A 386 -3.39 -11.83 -7.27
N ILE A 387 -3.33 -12.01 -8.59
CA ILE A 387 -4.50 -12.24 -9.43
C ILE A 387 -5.20 -13.55 -9.04
N LYS A 388 -4.44 -14.66 -8.90
CA LYS A 388 -5.01 -15.94 -8.46
C LYS A 388 -5.75 -15.77 -7.13
N PHE A 389 -5.11 -15.14 -6.15
CA PHE A 389 -5.68 -14.96 -4.83
C PHE A 389 -6.97 -14.12 -4.87
N VAL A 390 -6.95 -12.99 -5.57
CA VAL A 390 -8.14 -12.13 -5.78
C VAL A 390 -9.28 -12.91 -6.44
N CYS A 391 -8.96 -13.75 -7.42
CA CYS A 391 -9.94 -14.58 -8.11
C CYS A 391 -10.56 -15.67 -7.22
N PHE A 392 -9.83 -16.16 -6.21
CA PHE A 392 -10.33 -17.19 -5.29
C PHE A 392 -11.13 -16.66 -4.10
N MET A 393 -10.93 -15.41 -3.71
CA MET A 393 -11.44 -14.89 -2.43
C MET A 393 -12.88 -14.33 -2.50
N ASP A 394 -13.56 -14.39 -3.65
CA ASP A 394 -14.93 -13.89 -3.86
C ASP A 394 -15.18 -12.48 -3.28
N ASN A 395 -14.18 -11.61 -3.33
CA ASN A 395 -14.20 -10.24 -2.80
C ASN A 395 -14.32 -9.16 -3.87
N CYS A 396 -14.45 -9.55 -5.13
CA CYS A 396 -14.62 -8.61 -6.24
C CYS A 396 -16.07 -8.18 -6.36
N VAL A 397 -16.27 -6.88 -6.55
CA VAL A 397 -17.55 -6.25 -6.88
C VAL A 397 -17.42 -5.68 -8.28
N PHE A 398 -18.19 -6.19 -9.23
CA PHE A 398 -18.24 -5.70 -10.60
C PHE A 398 -19.47 -4.80 -10.77
N GLN A 399 -19.27 -3.57 -11.22
CA GLN A 399 -20.33 -2.57 -11.40
C GLN A 399 -20.56 -2.23 -12.89
N GLY A 400 -20.03 -3.05 -13.79
CA GLY A 400 -20.12 -2.84 -15.24
C GLY A 400 -21.57 -2.64 -15.69
N TRP A 401 -21.76 -1.76 -16.67
CA TRP A 401 -23.07 -1.33 -17.19
C TRP A 401 -23.70 -2.33 -18.17
N ASP A 402 -23.24 -3.59 -18.19
CA ASP A 402 -23.81 -4.62 -19.07
C ASP A 402 -25.11 -5.16 -18.44
N GLU A 403 -26.16 -5.32 -19.26
CA GLU A 403 -27.42 -5.98 -18.87
C GLU A 403 -27.17 -7.36 -18.21
N LYS A 404 -26.06 -8.04 -18.56
CA LYS A 404 -25.64 -9.27 -17.90
C LYS A 404 -25.21 -9.08 -16.45
N ALA A 405 -24.49 -8.00 -16.13
CA ALA A 405 -24.07 -7.69 -14.76
C ALA A 405 -25.27 -7.33 -13.87
N LEU A 406 -26.33 -6.76 -14.44
CA LEU A 406 -27.61 -6.53 -13.76
C LEU A 406 -28.41 -7.81 -13.49
N MET A 407 -28.11 -8.91 -14.20
CA MET A 407 -28.77 -10.21 -14.02
C MET A 407 -28.02 -11.14 -13.05
N GLU A 408 -26.77 -10.84 -12.71
CA GLU A 408 -26.06 -11.59 -11.67
C GLU A 408 -26.68 -11.27 -10.30
N GLU A 409 -27.00 -12.30 -9.50
CA GLU A 409 -27.49 -12.10 -8.14
C GLU A 409 -26.51 -11.26 -7.34
N GLU A 410 -27.03 -10.35 -6.49
CA GLU A 410 -26.20 -9.54 -5.59
C GLU A 410 -25.20 -10.41 -4.82
N THR A 411 -23.92 -10.26 -5.17
CA THR A 411 -22.85 -11.05 -4.58
C THR A 411 -22.70 -10.75 -3.09
N LYS A 412 -22.12 -11.70 -2.33
CA LYS A 412 -21.80 -11.48 -0.91
C LYS A 412 -20.86 -10.28 -0.73
N ALA A 413 -19.95 -10.05 -1.68
CA ALA A 413 -19.06 -8.90 -1.68
C ALA A 413 -19.84 -7.59 -1.83
N TYR A 414 -20.79 -7.51 -2.76
CA TYR A 414 -21.64 -6.33 -2.97
C TYR A 414 -22.44 -5.97 -1.71
N LYS A 415 -23.15 -6.94 -1.13
CA LYS A 415 -23.92 -6.75 0.11
C LYS A 415 -23.05 -6.28 1.27
N ARG A 416 -21.84 -6.83 1.38
CA ARG A 416 -20.85 -6.41 2.38
C ARG A 416 -20.38 -4.98 2.11
N GLN A 417 -20.11 -4.61 0.86
CA GLN A 417 -19.73 -3.25 0.49
C GLN A 417 -20.80 -2.24 0.90
N GLU A 418 -22.07 -2.51 0.57
CA GLU A 418 -23.18 -1.61 0.93
C GLU A 418 -23.34 -1.45 2.44
N LEU A 419 -23.35 -2.57 3.17
CA LEU A 419 -23.50 -2.57 4.63
C LEU A 419 -22.38 -1.76 5.30
N PHE A 420 -21.13 -2.00 4.92
CA PHE A 420 -19.98 -1.35 5.56
C PHE A 420 -19.83 0.11 5.13
N ASN A 421 -20.22 0.46 3.91
CA ASN A 421 -20.32 1.87 3.50
C ASN A 421 -21.36 2.62 4.33
N LYS A 422 -22.49 1.98 4.64
CA LYS A 422 -23.51 2.55 5.52
C LYS A 422 -22.97 2.72 6.94
N PHE A 423 -22.27 1.73 7.50
CA PHE A 423 -21.63 1.86 8.82
C PHE A 423 -20.64 3.01 8.86
N PHE A 424 -19.73 3.07 7.88
CA PHE A 424 -18.74 4.13 7.82
C PHE A 424 -19.39 5.52 7.72
N TYR A 425 -20.41 5.68 6.87
CA TYR A 425 -21.17 6.92 6.78
C TYR A 425 -21.77 7.33 8.13
N LEU A 426 -22.39 6.39 8.85
CA LEU A 426 -22.99 6.65 10.16
C LEU A 426 -21.95 6.92 11.26
N MET A 427 -20.75 6.35 11.18
CA MET A 427 -19.68 6.62 12.15
C MET A 427 -19.13 8.05 12.03
N ILE A 428 -19.19 8.66 10.84
CA ILE A 428 -18.62 10.00 10.58
C ILE A 428 -19.65 11.15 10.70
N THR A 429 -20.94 10.84 10.80
CA THR A 429 -22.05 11.81 10.95
C THR A 429 -22.57 11.83 12.37
#